data_AF-A0A7S3LVP4-F1
#
_entry.id   AF-A0A7S3LVP4-F1
#
_cell.length_a   1.000
_cell.length_b   1.000
_cell.length_c   1.000
_cell.angle_alpha   90.00
_cell.angle_beta   90.00
_cell.angle_gamma   90.00
#
_symmetry.space_group_name_H-M   'P 1'
#
loop_
_entity.id
_entity.type
_entity.pdbx_description
1 polymer ?
#
loop_
_entity_poly.entity_id
_entity_poly.type
_entity_poly.pdbx_seq_one_letter_code
_entity_poly.pdbx_strand_id
1 'polypeptide(L)'
;GKGGASASKTLQNVFMQLRKMSNHPLLFLNSVSDRQKRKYAERLVEADERNGSVSDVLKFVETDMTDFEVLNGLLHMHLLSESEKKAFVRDIIKSSAKMEWIYKTLPVMLKEGHRVLIFS
;
A
#
# COMPACT_ATOMS: atom_id res chain seq x y z
N GLY A 1 -8.14 26.68 29.45
CA GLY A 1 -8.65 25.74 28.44
C GLY A 1 -7.56 25.38 27.45
N LYS A 2 -6.97 24.18 27.55
CA LYS A 2 -5.99 23.64 26.57
C LYS A 2 -6.32 22.22 26.07
N GLY A 3 -7.41 21.59 26.57
CA GLY A 3 -7.78 20.21 26.22
C GLY A 3 -8.60 20.04 24.93
N GLY A 4 -9.34 21.07 24.48
CA GLY A 4 -10.25 20.94 23.32
C GLY A 4 -9.55 20.81 21.96
N ALA A 5 -8.40 21.47 21.78
CA ALA A 5 -7.67 21.43 20.50
C ALA A 5 -6.96 20.09 20.25
N SER A 6 -6.53 19.40 21.31
CA SER A 6 -5.87 18.08 21.20
C SER A 6 -6.87 16.97 20.89
N ALA A 7 -8.04 16.96 21.55
CA ALA A 7 -9.10 16.00 21.26
C ALA A 7 -9.64 16.11 19.82
N SER A 8 -9.75 17.35 19.30
CA SER A 8 -10.16 17.60 17.91
C SER A 8 -9.18 17.02 16.89
N LYS A 9 -7.87 17.18 17.10
CA LYS A 9 -6.83 16.58 16.24
C LYS A 9 -6.86 15.05 16.26
N THR A 10 -7.04 14.46 17.43
CA THR A 10 -7.16 12.99 17.55
C THR A 10 -8.37 12.47 16.77
N LEU A 11 -9.53 13.13 16.88
CA LEU A 11 -10.73 12.75 16.13
C LEU A 11 -10.54 12.90 14.61
N GLN A 12 -9.91 13.99 14.16
CA GLN A 12 -9.56 14.17 12.75
C GLN A 12 -8.65 13.05 12.23
N ASN A 13 -7.65 12.66 13.00
CA ASN A 13 -6.76 11.55 12.66
C ASN A 13 -7.51 10.23 12.58
N VAL A 14 -8.43 9.96 13.50
CA VAL A 14 -9.28 8.76 13.46
C VAL A 14 -10.13 8.76 12.19
N PHE A 15 -10.81 9.87 11.87
CA PHE A 15 -11.60 9.96 10.63
C PHE A 15 -10.74 9.79 9.37
N MET A 16 -9.51 10.31 9.37
CA MET A 16 -8.57 10.09 8.29
C MET A 16 -8.25 8.59 8.12
N GLN A 17 -7.98 7.87 9.21
CA GLN A 17 -7.75 6.42 9.13
C GLN A 17 -9.01 5.70 8.64
N LEU A 18 -10.19 6.03 9.15
CA LEU A 18 -11.44 5.42 8.67
C LEU A 18 -11.66 5.65 7.17
N ARG A 19 -11.39 6.86 6.66
CA ARG A 19 -11.45 7.16 5.22
C ARG A 19 -10.46 6.32 4.41
N LYS A 20 -9.22 6.17 4.89
CA LYS A 20 -8.22 5.29 4.27
C LYS A 20 -8.71 3.83 4.25
N MET A 21 -9.30 3.34 5.34
CA MET A 21 -9.85 1.97 5.43
C MET A 21 -10.96 1.75 4.41
N SER A 22 -11.83 2.75 4.20
CA SER A 22 -12.88 2.69 3.18
C SER A 22 -12.35 2.74 1.74
N ASN A 23 -11.09 3.12 1.53
CA ASN A 23 -10.46 3.17 0.21
C ASN A 23 -9.73 1.86 -0.10
N HIS A 24 -8.72 1.50 0.69
CA HIS A 24 -7.87 0.34 0.38
C HIS A 24 -7.07 -0.15 1.60
N PRO A 25 -7.04 -1.46 1.91
CA PRO A 25 -6.25 -1.99 3.03
C PRO A 25 -4.74 -1.77 2.92
N LEU A 26 -4.18 -1.79 1.71
CA LEU A 26 -2.75 -1.50 1.47
C LEU A 26 -2.30 -0.07 1.87
N LEU A 27 -3.21 0.82 2.24
CA LEU A 27 -2.86 2.12 2.84
C LEU A 27 -2.44 2.02 4.32
N PHE A 28 -2.38 0.79 4.84
CA PHE A 28 -1.97 0.44 6.20
C PHE A 28 -0.78 -0.53 6.18
N LEU A 29 -0.27 -0.82 7.38
CA LEU A 29 0.92 -1.62 7.68
C LEU A 29 0.54 -3.05 8.16
N ASN A 30 -0.44 -3.70 7.52
CA ASN A 30 -1.15 -4.83 8.14
C ASN A 30 -1.22 -6.12 7.29
N SER A 31 -0.90 -6.05 6.00
CA SER A 31 -1.06 -7.17 5.06
C SER A 31 0.26 -7.87 4.71
N VAL A 32 1.39 -7.19 4.87
CA VAL A 32 2.72 -7.80 4.71
C VAL A 32 3.17 -8.36 6.06
N SER A 33 3.40 -9.67 6.14
CA SER A 33 3.93 -10.31 7.36
C SER A 33 5.34 -9.83 7.69
N ASP A 34 5.73 -9.87 8.97
CA ASP A 34 7.08 -9.49 9.41
C ASP A 34 8.18 -10.27 8.67
N ARG A 35 7.91 -11.54 8.35
CA ARG A 35 8.79 -12.36 7.52
C ARG A 35 8.97 -11.78 6.12
N GLN A 36 7.89 -11.30 5.49
CA GLN A 36 7.97 -10.66 4.18
C GLN A 36 8.67 -9.30 4.26
N LYS A 37 8.38 -8.49 5.30
CA LYS A 37 9.07 -7.20 5.52
C LYS A 37 10.57 -7.37 5.62
N ARG A 38 11.03 -8.36 6.40
CA ARG A 38 12.46 -8.70 6.49
C ARG A 38 13.06 -9.10 5.16
N LYS A 39 12.40 -10.00 4.42
CA LYS A 39 12.83 -10.42 3.08
C LYS A 39 12.94 -9.23 2.12
N TYR A 40 12.03 -8.26 2.24
CA TYR A 40 12.05 -7.05 1.42
C TYR A 40 13.19 -6.11 1.82
N ALA A 41 13.43 -5.91 3.11
CA ALA A 41 14.56 -5.13 3.60
C ALA A 41 15.90 -5.73 3.12
N GLU A 42 16.06 -7.05 3.20
CA GLU A 42 17.23 -7.77 2.68
C GLU A 42 17.45 -7.48 1.19
N ARG A 43 16.41 -7.64 0.36
CA ARG A 43 16.49 -7.36 -1.09
C ARG A 43 16.79 -5.90 -1.40
N LEU A 44 16.27 -4.95 -0.62
CA LEU A 44 16.52 -3.53 -0.82
C LEU A 44 17.99 -3.17 -0.53
N VAL A 45 18.56 -3.73 0.54
CA VAL A 45 19.99 -3.54 0.87
C VAL A 45 20.88 -4.21 -0.17
N GLU A 46 20.54 -5.42 -0.62
CA GLU A 46 21.26 -6.11 -1.70
C GLU A 46 21.24 -5.33 -3.03
N ALA A 47 20.15 -4.61 -3.32
CA ALA A 47 19.98 -3.87 -4.56
C ALA A 47 20.67 -2.50 -4.57
N ASP A 48 20.88 -1.88 -3.41
CA ASP A 48 21.61 -0.61 -3.28
C ASP A 48 22.35 -0.57 -1.93
N GLU A 49 23.67 -0.74 -2.00
CA GLU A 49 24.56 -0.75 -0.83
C GLU A 49 24.49 0.55 -0.01
N ARG A 50 23.97 1.66 -0.58
CA ARG A 50 23.76 2.93 0.14
C ARG A 50 22.59 2.90 1.11
N ASN A 51 21.74 1.88 1.03
CA ASN A 51 20.58 1.72 1.93
C ASN A 51 20.99 1.39 3.38
N GLY A 52 22.26 1.10 3.64
CA GLY A 52 22.76 0.82 4.98
C GLY A 52 22.49 -0.62 5.40
N SER A 53 22.23 -0.85 6.69
CA SER A 53 22.03 -2.21 7.20
C SER A 53 20.60 -2.71 6.98
N VAL A 54 20.43 -4.03 6.88
CA VAL A 54 19.09 -4.66 6.84
C VAL A 54 18.25 -4.26 8.06
N SER A 55 18.88 -4.04 9.22
CA SER A 55 18.19 -3.62 10.43
C SER A 55 17.58 -2.22 10.30
N ASP A 56 18.30 -1.29 9.67
CA ASP A 56 17.84 0.10 9.50
C ASP A 56 16.69 0.17 8.50
N VAL A 57 16.85 -0.53 7.36
CA VAL A 57 15.80 -0.62 6.33
C VAL A 57 14.57 -1.33 6.87
N LEU A 58 14.73 -2.42 7.63
CA LEU A 58 13.60 -3.14 8.22
C LEU A 58 12.80 -2.23 9.15
N LYS A 59 13.48 -1.47 10.00
CA LYS A 59 12.83 -0.52 10.90
C LYS A 59 12.00 0.50 10.11
N PHE A 60 12.58 1.08 9.06
CA PHE A 60 11.88 2.04 8.20
C PHE A 60 10.63 1.42 7.52
N VAL A 61 10.77 0.19 7.01
CA VAL A 61 9.66 -0.58 6.43
C VAL A 61 8.56 -0.88 7.46
N GLU A 62 8.90 -1.10 8.72
CA GLU A 62 7.96 -1.43 9.78
C GLU A 62 7.23 -0.20 10.37
N THR A 63 7.89 0.96 10.41
CA THR A 63 7.36 2.15 11.10
C THR A 63 6.85 3.25 10.19
N ASP A 64 7.43 3.39 9.00
CA ASP A 64 7.28 4.61 8.19
C ASP A 64 6.62 4.39 6.82
N MET A 65 6.45 3.14 6.39
CA MET A 65 5.91 2.81 5.06
C MET A 65 4.63 1.98 5.14
N THR A 66 3.66 2.28 4.30
CA THR A 66 2.50 1.42 4.04
C THR A 66 2.89 0.19 3.22
N ASP A 67 2.06 -0.86 3.27
CA ASP A 67 2.26 -2.06 2.46
C ASP A 67 2.33 -1.73 0.95
N PHE A 68 1.52 -0.75 0.50
CA PHE A 68 1.57 -0.28 -0.88
C PHE A 68 2.93 0.32 -1.23
N GLU A 69 3.49 1.20 -0.39
CA GLU A 69 4.76 1.88 -0.67
C GLU A 69 5.92 0.88 -0.74
N VAL A 70 5.95 -0.10 0.15
CA VAL A 70 6.98 -1.16 0.16
C VAL A 70 6.89 -1.97 -1.14
N LEU A 71 5.70 -2.48 -1.47
CA LEU A 71 5.50 -3.34 -2.64
C LEU A 71 5.71 -2.57 -3.95
N ASN A 72 5.28 -1.31 -4.01
CA ASN A 72 5.49 -0.45 -5.18
C ASN A 72 6.98 -0.14 -5.38
N GLY A 73 7.73 0.13 -4.31
CA GLY A 73 9.18 0.31 -4.37
C GLY A 73 9.88 -0.92 -4.95
N LEU A 74 9.57 -2.10 -4.43
CA LEU A 74 10.12 -3.37 -4.94
C LEU A 74 9.73 -3.63 -6.40
N LEU A 75 8.52 -3.27 -6.80
CA LEU A 75 8.06 -3.39 -8.19
C LEU A 75 8.90 -2.51 -9.12
N HIS A 76 9.10 -1.24 -8.77
CA HIS A 76 9.89 -0.28 -9.56
C HIS A 76 11.38 -0.64 -9.62
N MET A 77 11.91 -1.26 -8.57
CA MET A 77 13.28 -1.77 -8.55
C MET A 77 13.42 -3.15 -9.21
N HIS A 78 12.35 -3.71 -9.78
CA HIS A 78 12.32 -5.04 -10.39
C HIS A 78 12.72 -6.19 -9.43
N LEU A 79 12.48 -6.02 -8.13
CA LEU A 79 12.84 -6.97 -7.06
C LEU A 79 11.73 -7.95 -6.70
N LEU A 80 10.58 -7.88 -7.37
CA LEU A 80 9.50 -8.85 -7.26
C LEU A 80 9.61 -9.91 -8.36
N SER A 81 9.48 -11.19 -8.00
CA SER A 81 9.31 -12.25 -8.98
C SER A 81 7.98 -12.11 -9.73
N GLU A 82 7.84 -12.75 -10.89
CA GLU A 82 6.56 -12.76 -11.63
C GLU A 82 5.38 -13.32 -10.81
N SER A 83 5.64 -14.31 -9.96
CA SER A 83 4.60 -14.84 -9.06
C SER A 83 4.24 -13.84 -7.96
N GLU A 84 5.22 -13.11 -7.41
CA GLU A 84 5.01 -12.05 -6.43
C GLU A 84 4.24 -10.86 -7.04
N LYS A 85 4.56 -10.46 -8.29
CA LYS A 85 3.81 -9.42 -9.02
C LYS A 85 2.34 -9.81 -9.23
N LYS A 86 2.09 -11.04 -9.68
CA LYS A 86 0.72 -11.54 -9.89
C LYS A 86 -0.06 -11.62 -8.58
N ALA A 87 0.59 -12.07 -7.51
CA ALA A 87 -0.01 -12.09 -6.18
C ALA A 87 -0.36 -10.66 -5.73
N PHE A 88 0.56 -9.71 -5.88
CA PHE A 88 0.35 -8.31 -5.52
C PHE A 88 -0.85 -7.67 -6.26
N VAL A 89 -0.92 -7.81 -7.59
CA VAL A 89 -2.05 -7.28 -8.38
C VAL A 89 -3.38 -7.90 -7.94
N ARG A 90 -3.39 -9.22 -7.71
CA ARG A 90 -4.57 -9.91 -7.21
C ARG A 90 -4.98 -9.37 -5.83
N ASP A 91 -4.02 -9.15 -4.94
CA ASP A 91 -4.29 -8.73 -3.58
C ASP A 91 -4.76 -7.25 -3.54
N ILE A 92 -4.24 -6.38 -4.42
CA ILE A 92 -4.81 -5.03 -4.68
C ILE A 92 -6.29 -5.15 -5.04
N ILE A 93 -6.63 -5.98 -6.04
CA ILE A 93 -8.01 -6.04 -6.54
C ILE A 93 -8.95 -6.67 -5.49
N LYS A 94 -8.54 -7.77 -4.87
CA LYS A 94 -9.42 -8.57 -3.99
C LYS A 94 -9.56 -8.02 -2.58
N SER A 95 -8.62 -7.19 -2.12
CA SER A 95 -8.68 -6.65 -0.75
C SER A 95 -9.52 -5.37 -0.63
N SER A 96 -9.90 -4.72 -1.73
CA SER A 96 -10.69 -3.49 -1.73
C SER A 96 -12.00 -3.66 -2.50
N ALA A 97 -13.12 -3.38 -1.84
CA ALA A 97 -14.44 -3.35 -2.48
C ALA A 97 -14.51 -2.32 -3.62
N LYS A 98 -13.79 -1.19 -3.50
CA LYS A 98 -13.71 -0.19 -4.58
C LYS A 98 -12.94 -0.75 -5.78
N MET A 99 -11.81 -1.41 -5.54
CA MET A 99 -11.03 -2.02 -6.62
C MET A 99 -11.77 -3.18 -7.28
N GLU A 100 -12.48 -4.00 -6.50
CA GLU A 100 -13.32 -5.07 -7.03
C GLU A 100 -14.43 -4.52 -7.93
N TRP A 101 -15.10 -3.44 -7.51
CA TRP A 101 -16.11 -2.78 -8.32
C TRP A 101 -15.51 -2.22 -9.62
N ILE A 102 -14.39 -1.49 -9.54
CA ILE A 102 -13.66 -0.95 -10.70
C ILE A 102 -13.28 -2.08 -11.67
N TYR A 103 -12.75 -3.19 -11.16
CA TYR A 103 -12.33 -4.34 -11.95
C TYR A 103 -13.49 -4.98 -12.72
N LYS A 104 -14.71 -5.00 -12.14
CA LYS A 104 -15.91 -5.53 -12.80
C LYS A 104 -16.49 -4.54 -13.81
N THR A 105 -16.49 -3.25 -13.49
CA THR A 105 -17.25 -2.24 -14.24
C THR A 105 -16.47 -1.62 -15.40
N LEU A 106 -15.17 -1.33 -15.22
CA LEU A 106 -14.37 -0.68 -16.27
C LEU A 106 -14.34 -1.45 -17.60
N PRO A 107 -14.19 -2.79 -17.63
CA PRO A 107 -14.18 -3.52 -18.90
C PRO A 107 -15.48 -3.40 -19.69
N VAL A 108 -16.62 -3.32 -19.01
CA VAL A 108 -17.93 -3.12 -19.65
C VAL A 108 -17.99 -1.74 -20.30
N MET A 109 -17.62 -0.70 -19.54
CA MET A 109 -17.60 0.68 -20.04
C MET A 109 -16.66 0.84 -21.26
N LEU A 110 -15.49 0.19 -21.22
CA LEU A 110 -14.55 0.20 -22.34
C LEU A 110 -15.14 -0.49 -23.58
N LYS A 111 -15.80 -1.64 -23.41
CA LYS A 111 -16.45 -2.37 -24.51
C LYS A 111 -17.55 -1.54 -25.18
N GLU A 112 -18.23 -0.70 -24.42
CA GLU A 112 -19.28 0.21 -24.90
C GLU A 112 -18.71 1.50 -25.55
N GLY A 113 -17.37 1.65 -25.58
CA GLY A 113 -16.70 2.80 -26.20
C GLY A 113 -16.64 4.04 -25.29
N HIS A 114 -16.94 3.89 -24.00
CA HIS A 114 -16.82 4.99 -23.05
C HIS A 114 -15.36 5.33 -22.71
N ARG A 115 -15.12 6.61 -22.40
CA ARG A 115 -13.88 7.10 -21.77
C ARG A 115 -14.18 7.48 -20.33
N VAL A 116 -13.41 6.94 -19.41
CA VAL A 116 -13.65 7.09 -17.96
C VAL A 116 -12.59 7.98 -17.35
N LEU A 117 -13.00 8.93 -16.51
CA LEU A 117 -12.12 9.71 -15.64
C LEU A 117 -12.28 9.19 -14.21
N ILE A 118 -11.16 8.88 -13.55
CA ILE A 118 -11.14 8.41 -12.16
C ILE A 118 -10.57 9.54 -11.30
N PHE A 119 -11.31 9.92 -10.27
CA PHE A 119 -10.90 10.92 -9.28
C PHE A 119 -10.71 10.25 -7.92
N SER A 120 -9.67 10.65 -7.19
CA SER A 120 -9.38 10.18 -5.84
C SER A 120 -8.96 11.33 -4.94
#